data_AF-A0A3A4SL61-F1
#
_entry.id   AF-A0A3A4SL61-F1
#
_cell.length_a   1.000
_cell.length_b   1.000
_cell.length_c   1.000
_cell.angle_alpha   90.00
_cell.angle_beta   90.00
_cell.angle_gamma   90.00
#
_symmetry.space_group_name_H-M   'P 1'
#
loop_
_entity.id
_entity.type
_entity.pdbx_description
1 polymer ?
#
loop_
_entity_poly.entity_id
_entity_poly.type
_entity_poly.pdbx_seq_one_letter_code
_entity_poly.pdbx_strand_id
1 'polypeptide(L)'
;MDSKYIPAADSFIEEGIDYRRIAASVAANSITGEEFRDRAEKLLIRFFNDEDKQIRQQADDVFGKIGSSDLGRFIDLVWHYLKSKAFYDDDAFFFFNTLKDASLPIHEFVIHAAEFIIEDSAHNESHHRQHDLFQLMDLLKHEYAASEKSPEIRRRFLDIIDKMLEKELYGIDEILKVHERE
;
A
#
# COMPACT_ATOMS: atom_id res chain seq x y z
N MET A 1 -5.05 1.30 -27.54
CA MET A 1 -4.12 0.22 -27.95
C MET A 1 -5.00 -0.78 -28.69
N ASP A 2 -4.79 -0.97 -29.99
CA ASP A 2 -5.64 -1.86 -30.78
C ASP A 2 -5.57 -3.29 -30.19
N SER A 3 -6.72 -3.87 -29.85
CA SER A 3 -6.87 -5.15 -29.14
C SER A 3 -6.07 -6.28 -29.80
N LYS A 4 -5.83 -6.18 -31.12
CA LYS A 4 -5.00 -7.12 -31.88
C LYS A 4 -3.55 -7.24 -31.41
N TYR A 5 -3.01 -6.25 -30.69
CA TYR A 5 -1.64 -6.29 -30.16
C TYR A 5 -1.54 -6.88 -28.75
N ILE A 6 -2.66 -7.17 -28.09
CA ILE A 6 -2.67 -7.74 -26.73
C ILE A 6 -1.87 -9.05 -26.67
N PRO A 7 -2.12 -10.06 -27.54
CA PRO A 7 -1.42 -11.34 -27.45
C PRO A 7 0.09 -11.24 -27.69
N ALA A 8 0.49 -10.35 -28.61
CA ALA A 8 1.92 -10.13 -28.88
C ALA A 8 2.62 -9.47 -27.69
N ALA A 9 1.97 -8.48 -27.05
CA ALA A 9 2.50 -7.86 -25.84
C ALA A 9 2.59 -8.87 -24.68
N ASP A 10 1.61 -9.75 -24.53
CA ASP A 10 1.65 -10.79 -23.48
C ASP A 10 2.79 -11.79 -23.75
N SER A 11 3.03 -12.18 -25.01
CA SER A 11 4.19 -13.01 -25.39
C SER A 11 5.51 -12.35 -24.97
N PHE A 12 5.69 -11.07 -25.29
CA PHE A 12 6.92 -10.35 -24.93
C PHE A 12 7.13 -10.29 -23.41
N ILE A 13 6.06 -10.08 -22.64
CA ILE A 13 6.11 -10.09 -21.16
C ILE A 13 6.63 -11.45 -20.65
N GLU A 14 6.20 -12.57 -21.25
CA GLU A 14 6.72 -13.89 -20.87
C GLU A 14 8.16 -14.15 -21.35
N GLU A 15 8.56 -13.55 -22.47
CA GLU A 15 9.86 -13.79 -23.11
C GLU A 15 11.06 -13.22 -22.33
N GLY A 16 10.88 -12.14 -21.55
CA GLY A 16 12.03 -11.52 -20.90
C GLY A 16 11.73 -10.48 -19.82
N ILE A 17 12.68 -10.37 -18.88
CA ILE A 17 12.63 -9.45 -17.75
C ILE A 17 12.53 -7.98 -18.18
N ASP A 18 13.20 -7.58 -19.25
CA ASP A 18 13.18 -6.19 -19.75
C ASP A 18 11.78 -5.80 -20.26
N TYR A 19 11.08 -6.73 -20.93
CA TYR A 19 9.71 -6.50 -21.37
C TYR A 19 8.74 -6.43 -20.21
N ARG A 20 8.91 -7.26 -19.18
CA ARG A 20 8.09 -7.17 -17.96
C ARG A 20 8.28 -5.85 -17.23
N ARG A 21 9.52 -5.36 -17.12
CA ARG A 21 9.81 -4.04 -16.53
C ARG A 21 9.13 -2.91 -17.29
N ILE A 22 9.25 -2.92 -18.62
CA ILE A 22 8.53 -1.94 -19.46
C ILE A 22 7.02 -2.07 -19.26
N ALA A 23 6.48 -3.29 -19.23
CA ALA A 23 5.05 -3.52 -19.05
C ALA A 23 4.54 -3.04 -17.69
N ALA A 24 5.30 -3.24 -16.61
CA ALA A 24 4.94 -2.75 -15.27
C ALA A 24 4.85 -1.22 -15.25
N SER A 25 5.86 -0.54 -15.78
CA SER A 25 5.84 0.92 -15.90
C SER A 25 4.69 1.42 -16.78
N VAL A 26 4.43 0.76 -17.92
CA VAL A 26 3.30 1.10 -18.80
C VAL A 26 1.96 0.89 -18.10
N ALA A 27 1.79 -0.20 -17.35
CA ALA A 27 0.57 -0.48 -16.60
C ALA A 27 0.32 0.59 -15.53
N ALA A 28 1.34 0.95 -14.73
CA ALA A 28 1.23 2.01 -13.72
C ALA A 28 0.82 3.36 -14.33
N ASN A 29 1.38 3.73 -15.50
CA ASN A 29 1.05 4.97 -16.17
C ASN A 29 -0.31 4.94 -16.91
N SER A 30 -0.81 3.77 -17.27
CA SER A 30 -2.05 3.63 -18.05
C SER A 30 -3.30 3.50 -17.18
N ILE A 31 -3.16 3.30 -15.87
CA ILE A 31 -4.26 2.98 -14.94
C ILE A 31 -5.37 4.06 -14.91
N THR A 32 -4.99 5.32 -15.14
CA THR A 32 -5.93 6.46 -15.12
C THR A 32 -6.71 6.59 -16.42
N GLY A 33 -6.26 5.98 -17.52
CA GLY A 33 -6.95 5.96 -18.81
C GLY A 33 -8.07 4.93 -18.84
N GLU A 34 -9.32 5.37 -19.08
CA GLU A 34 -10.50 4.48 -19.04
C GLU A 34 -10.42 3.31 -20.03
N GLU A 35 -9.85 3.52 -21.23
CA GLU A 35 -9.73 2.48 -22.26
C GLU A 35 -8.81 1.32 -21.83
N PHE A 36 -7.84 1.58 -20.95
CA PHE A 36 -6.79 0.61 -20.60
C PHE A 36 -6.82 0.15 -19.16
N ARG A 37 -7.71 0.71 -18.33
CA ARG A 37 -7.75 0.46 -16.89
C ARG A 37 -7.81 -1.02 -16.56
N ASP A 38 -8.77 -1.75 -17.12
CA ASP A 38 -8.99 -3.17 -16.77
C ASP A 38 -7.75 -4.04 -17.06
N ARG A 39 -7.02 -3.73 -18.15
CA ARG A 39 -5.78 -4.44 -18.48
C ARG A 39 -4.64 -4.01 -17.57
N ALA A 40 -4.50 -2.71 -17.34
CA ALA A 40 -3.48 -2.16 -16.45
C ALA A 40 -3.61 -2.74 -15.04
N GLU A 41 -4.82 -2.78 -14.50
CA GLU A 41 -5.11 -3.34 -13.17
C GLU A 41 -4.73 -4.82 -13.07
N LYS A 42 -5.13 -5.65 -14.04
CA LYS A 42 -4.74 -7.06 -14.08
C LYS A 42 -3.23 -7.26 -14.12
N LEU A 43 -2.53 -6.44 -14.90
CA LEU A 43 -1.06 -6.49 -14.99
C LEU A 43 -0.41 -6.05 -13.68
N LEU A 44 -0.88 -4.97 -13.06
CA LEU A 44 -0.36 -4.48 -11.78
C LEU A 44 -0.53 -5.51 -10.66
N ILE A 45 -1.71 -6.13 -10.53
CA ILE A 45 -1.97 -7.18 -9.54
C ILE A 45 -0.97 -8.33 -9.69
N ARG A 46 -0.64 -8.70 -10.93
CA ARG A 46 0.39 -9.70 -11.22
C ARG A 46 1.79 -9.18 -10.83
N PHE A 47 2.15 -7.97 -11.27
CA PHE A 47 3.49 -7.42 -11.08
C PHE A 47 3.83 -7.05 -9.64
N PHE A 48 2.83 -6.78 -8.79
CA PHE A 48 3.04 -6.65 -7.35
C PHE A 48 3.63 -7.92 -6.71
N ASN A 49 3.48 -9.08 -7.36
CA ASN A 49 4.01 -10.36 -6.90
C ASN A 49 5.15 -10.89 -7.77
N ASP A 50 5.75 -10.07 -8.65
CA ASP A 50 6.88 -10.51 -9.47
C ASP A 50 8.11 -10.80 -8.59
N GLU A 51 8.93 -11.77 -9.00
CA GLU A 51 10.15 -12.12 -8.29
C GLU A 51 11.21 -11.02 -8.41
N ASP A 52 11.20 -10.26 -9.52
CA ASP A 52 12.12 -9.14 -9.71
C ASP A 52 11.65 -7.90 -8.94
N LYS A 53 12.50 -7.45 -8.01
CA LYS A 53 12.27 -6.24 -7.21
C LYS A 53 11.97 -5.00 -8.06
N GLN A 54 12.68 -4.82 -9.18
CA GLN A 54 12.49 -3.64 -10.02
C GLN A 54 11.11 -3.64 -10.68
N ILE A 55 10.58 -4.80 -11.08
CA ILE A 55 9.21 -4.92 -11.60
C ILE A 55 8.19 -4.54 -10.51
N ARG A 56 8.36 -5.02 -9.28
CA ARG A 56 7.47 -4.68 -8.15
C ARG A 56 7.46 -3.18 -7.87
N GLN A 57 8.65 -2.56 -7.81
CA GLN A 57 8.78 -1.11 -7.62
C GLN A 57 8.13 -0.30 -8.74
N GLN A 58 8.28 -0.72 -10.00
CA GLN A 58 7.63 -0.06 -11.13
C GLN A 58 6.11 -0.22 -11.12
N ALA A 59 5.59 -1.32 -10.55
CA ALA A 59 4.17 -1.49 -10.33
C ALA A 59 3.68 -0.59 -9.17
N ASP A 60 4.44 -0.48 -8.08
CA ASP A 60 4.14 0.36 -6.91
C ASP A 60 4.00 1.85 -7.25
N ASP A 61 4.75 2.34 -8.25
CA ASP A 61 4.63 3.71 -8.80
C ASP A 61 3.19 4.09 -9.15
N VAL A 62 2.29 3.12 -9.36
CA VAL A 62 0.86 3.34 -9.58
C VAL A 62 0.23 4.22 -8.49
N PHE A 63 0.65 4.09 -7.23
CA PHE A 63 0.08 4.91 -6.14
C PHE A 63 0.49 6.37 -6.26
N GLY A 64 1.64 6.67 -6.86
CA GLY A 64 2.01 8.03 -7.24
C GLY A 64 1.25 8.56 -8.47
N LYS A 65 0.57 7.70 -9.23
CA LYS A 65 -0.25 8.07 -10.41
C LYS A 65 -1.73 8.20 -10.08
N ILE A 66 -2.23 7.34 -9.22
CA ILE A 66 -3.60 7.40 -8.71
C ILE A 66 -3.61 8.55 -7.70
N GLY A 67 -4.19 9.68 -8.11
CA GLY A 67 -4.43 10.78 -7.17
C GLY A 67 -5.26 10.32 -5.99
N SER A 68 -5.04 10.90 -4.82
CA SER A 68 -5.71 10.52 -3.58
C SER A 68 -7.25 10.64 -3.65
N SER A 69 -7.78 11.50 -4.51
CA SER A 69 -9.22 11.63 -4.81
C SER A 69 -9.80 10.47 -5.62
N ASP A 70 -8.98 9.74 -6.37
CA ASP A 70 -9.39 8.63 -7.22
C ASP A 70 -9.23 7.27 -6.54
N LEU A 71 -8.62 7.21 -5.35
CA LEU A 71 -8.33 5.97 -4.62
C LEU A 71 -9.57 5.08 -4.44
N GLY A 72 -10.76 5.68 -4.28
CA GLY A 72 -12.03 4.95 -4.17
C GLY A 72 -12.39 4.12 -5.39
N ARG A 73 -11.82 4.41 -6.57
CA ARG A 73 -12.00 3.64 -7.80
C ARG A 73 -11.06 2.43 -7.88
N PHE A 74 -10.06 2.36 -7.00
CA PHE A 74 -8.98 1.38 -7.03
C PHE A 74 -8.89 0.60 -5.71
N ILE A 75 -10.01 0.47 -4.98
CA ILE A 75 -10.07 -0.26 -3.71
C ILE A 75 -9.60 -1.72 -3.88
N ASP A 76 -10.01 -2.39 -4.95
CA ASP A 76 -9.61 -3.77 -5.22
C ASP A 76 -8.10 -3.87 -5.47
N LEU A 77 -7.53 -2.95 -6.24
CA LEU A 77 -6.08 -2.83 -6.46
C LEU A 77 -5.31 -2.61 -5.15
N VAL A 78 -5.80 -1.74 -4.27
CA VAL A 78 -5.22 -1.49 -2.92
C VAL A 78 -5.19 -2.79 -2.11
N TRP A 79 -6.29 -3.54 -2.08
CA TRP A 79 -6.34 -4.80 -1.34
C TRP A 79 -5.41 -5.87 -1.93
N HIS A 80 -5.26 -5.91 -3.24
CA HIS A 80 -4.28 -6.79 -3.89
C HIS A 80 -2.84 -6.40 -3.55
N TYR A 81 -2.55 -5.11 -3.52
CA TYR A 81 -1.24 -4.61 -3.13
C TYR A 81 -0.88 -4.94 -1.68
N LEU A 82 -1.79 -4.68 -0.72
CA LEU A 82 -1.57 -4.99 0.69
C LEU A 82 -1.29 -6.47 0.99
N LYS A 83 -1.65 -7.38 0.06
CA LYS A 83 -1.43 -8.82 0.16
C LYS A 83 -0.26 -9.32 -0.71
N SER A 84 0.50 -8.41 -1.31
CA SER A 84 1.48 -8.73 -2.36
C SER A 84 2.92 -8.65 -1.90
N LYS A 85 3.84 -9.34 -2.58
CA LYS A 85 5.28 -9.24 -2.29
C LYS A 85 5.80 -7.80 -2.33
N ALA A 86 5.25 -6.92 -3.16
CA ALA A 86 5.67 -5.53 -3.26
C ALA A 86 5.51 -4.80 -1.93
N PHE A 87 4.38 -5.01 -1.24
CA PHE A 87 4.17 -4.44 0.09
C PHE A 87 5.04 -5.11 1.17
N TYR A 88 5.32 -6.41 1.02
CA TYR A 88 6.00 -7.24 2.02
C TYR A 88 7.54 -7.17 1.97
N ASP A 89 8.12 -6.93 0.80
CA ASP A 89 9.56 -7.00 0.60
C ASP A 89 10.19 -5.64 0.25
N ASP A 90 9.37 -4.68 -0.18
CA ASP A 90 9.81 -3.36 -0.63
C ASP A 90 9.24 -2.23 0.26
N ASP A 91 9.71 -1.01 0.03
CA ASP A 91 9.27 0.21 0.72
C ASP A 91 7.93 0.68 0.13
N ALA A 92 6.99 1.08 0.99
CA ALA A 92 5.62 1.41 0.60
C ALA A 92 5.35 2.93 0.64
N PHE A 93 6.36 3.76 0.42
CA PHE A 93 6.28 5.23 0.52
C PHE A 93 5.13 5.83 -0.29
N PHE A 94 5.00 5.47 -1.57
CA PHE A 94 3.96 6.04 -2.42
C PHE A 94 2.56 5.64 -1.96
N PHE A 95 2.41 4.39 -1.51
CA PHE A 95 1.16 3.90 -0.97
C PHE A 95 0.71 4.70 0.28
N PHE A 96 1.57 4.84 1.29
CA PHE A 96 1.23 5.58 2.50
C PHE A 96 1.00 7.07 2.23
N ASN A 97 1.78 7.67 1.32
CA ASN A 97 1.55 9.06 0.93
C ASN A 97 0.18 9.24 0.26
N THR A 98 -0.25 8.28 -0.57
CA THR A 98 -1.57 8.33 -1.21
C THR A 98 -2.71 8.14 -0.21
N LEU A 99 -2.52 7.31 0.83
CA LEU A 99 -3.49 7.20 1.92
C LEU A 99 -3.62 8.51 2.71
N LYS A 100 -2.50 9.20 2.98
CA LYS A 100 -2.48 10.43 3.78
C LYS A 100 -3.40 11.54 3.24
N ASP A 101 -3.48 11.65 1.92
CA ASP A 101 -4.28 12.68 1.24
C ASP A 101 -5.64 12.15 0.76
N ALA A 102 -6.02 10.92 1.14
CA ALA A 102 -7.25 10.27 0.66
C ALA A 102 -8.51 11.00 1.16
N SER A 103 -9.48 11.16 0.27
CA SER A 103 -10.77 11.78 0.60
C SER A 103 -11.82 10.80 1.15
N LEU A 104 -11.48 9.51 1.21
CA LEU A 104 -12.35 8.43 1.65
C LEU A 104 -11.90 7.83 2.98
N PRO A 105 -12.77 7.13 3.72
CA PRO A 105 -12.36 6.44 4.95
C PRO A 105 -11.33 5.35 4.67
N ILE A 106 -10.11 5.49 5.22
CA ILE A 106 -8.99 4.57 4.98
C ILE A 106 -8.74 3.58 6.13
N HIS A 107 -9.53 3.64 7.20
CA HIS A 107 -9.31 2.88 8.44
C HIS A 107 -9.02 1.38 8.23
N GLU A 108 -9.74 0.70 7.34
CA GLU A 108 -9.47 -0.73 7.08
C GLU A 108 -8.10 -0.98 6.45
N PHE A 109 -7.64 -0.10 5.55
CA PHE A 109 -6.32 -0.21 4.93
C PHE A 109 -5.21 0.05 5.95
N VAL A 110 -5.38 1.07 6.79
CA VAL A 110 -4.42 1.43 7.84
C VAL A 110 -4.32 0.33 8.90
N ILE A 111 -5.46 -0.21 9.35
CA ILE A 111 -5.48 -1.33 10.31
C ILE A 111 -4.78 -2.55 9.71
N HIS A 112 -5.10 -2.92 8.46
CA HIS A 112 -4.51 -4.10 7.84
C HIS A 112 -3.00 -3.94 7.61
N ALA A 113 -2.55 -2.75 7.17
CA ALA A 113 -1.13 -2.44 7.04
C ALA A 113 -0.41 -2.56 8.39
N ALA A 114 -1.03 -2.11 9.48
CA ALA A 114 -0.47 -2.20 10.82
C ALA A 114 -0.40 -3.63 11.34
N GLU A 115 -1.48 -4.41 11.21
CA GLU A 115 -1.49 -5.83 11.57
C GLU A 115 -0.37 -6.58 10.87
N PHE A 116 -0.18 -6.31 9.58
CA PHE A 116 0.90 -6.91 8.82
C PHE A 116 2.29 -6.52 9.36
N ILE A 117 2.58 -5.23 9.54
CA ILE A 117 3.91 -4.80 10.04
C ILE A 117 4.21 -5.39 11.42
N ILE A 118 3.21 -5.49 12.30
CA ILE A 118 3.28 -6.12 13.62
C ILE A 118 3.62 -7.62 13.54
N GLU A 119 3.08 -8.32 12.54
CA GLU A 119 3.35 -9.74 12.30
C GLU A 119 4.73 -9.96 11.66
N ASP A 120 5.13 -9.13 10.69
CA ASP A 120 6.42 -9.21 10.01
C ASP A 120 7.59 -8.86 10.95
N SER A 121 7.41 -7.88 11.84
CA SER A 121 8.43 -7.51 12.82
C SER A 121 8.77 -8.62 13.80
N ALA A 122 7.89 -9.62 13.95
CA ALA A 122 8.19 -10.82 14.74
C ALA A 122 9.15 -11.79 14.02
N HIS A 123 9.34 -11.62 12.71
CA HIS A 123 10.07 -12.55 11.84
C HIS A 123 11.32 -11.93 11.20
N ASN A 124 11.39 -10.61 10.99
CA ASN A 124 12.50 -9.96 10.27
C ASN A 124 12.89 -8.58 10.83
N GLU A 125 14.20 -8.32 10.96
CA GLU A 125 14.78 -7.01 11.30
C GLU A 125 15.24 -6.25 10.03
N SER A 126 14.33 -5.90 9.12
CA SER A 126 14.71 -5.17 7.90
C SER A 126 14.65 -3.64 8.09
N HIS A 127 15.70 -2.92 7.66
CA HIS A 127 15.80 -1.46 7.83
C HIS A 127 14.77 -0.65 7.01
N HIS A 128 14.24 -1.21 5.92
CA HIS A 128 13.22 -0.53 5.09
C HIS A 128 11.92 -0.29 5.87
N ARG A 129 11.60 -1.16 6.83
CA ARG A 129 10.38 -1.09 7.63
C ARG A 129 10.32 0.06 8.60
N GLN A 130 11.45 0.66 8.95
CA GLN A 130 11.45 1.78 9.88
C GLN A 130 10.76 3.00 9.27
N HIS A 131 10.95 3.26 7.98
CA HIS A 131 10.30 4.39 7.31
C HIS A 131 8.78 4.18 7.18
N ASP A 132 8.38 3.00 6.69
CA ASP A 132 6.98 2.56 6.61
C ASP A 132 6.28 2.69 7.98
N LEU A 133 6.94 2.23 9.05
CA LEU A 133 6.41 2.30 10.42
C LEU A 133 6.14 3.75 10.86
N PHE A 134 7.05 4.68 10.57
CA PHE A 134 6.83 6.09 10.89
C PHE A 134 5.63 6.67 10.13
N GLN A 135 5.51 6.38 8.84
CA GLN A 135 4.38 6.86 8.03
C GLN A 135 3.05 6.26 8.48
N LEU A 136 3.04 4.96 8.78
CA LEU A 136 1.89 4.28 9.33
C LEU A 136 1.50 4.85 10.69
N MET A 137 2.46 5.21 11.54
CA MET A 137 2.18 5.78 12.85
C MET A 137 1.47 7.14 12.76
N ASP A 138 1.87 7.98 11.81
CA ASP A 138 1.20 9.24 11.54
C ASP A 138 -0.23 9.03 11.03
N LEU A 139 -0.45 8.03 10.17
CA LEU A 139 -1.79 7.63 9.71
C LEU A 139 -2.66 7.09 10.86
N LEU A 140 -2.11 6.24 11.72
CA LEU A 140 -2.81 5.70 12.89
C LEU A 140 -3.24 6.81 13.85
N LYS A 141 -2.36 7.78 14.14
CA LYS A 141 -2.70 8.97 14.94
C LYS A 141 -3.85 9.76 14.30
N HIS A 142 -3.75 10.01 13.00
CA HIS A 142 -4.74 10.78 12.26
C HIS A 142 -6.11 10.10 12.24
N GLU A 143 -6.17 8.82 11.87
CA GLU A 143 -7.41 8.06 11.79
C GLU A 143 -8.02 7.77 13.16
N TYR A 144 -7.20 7.56 14.19
CA TYR A 144 -7.69 7.44 15.57
C TYR A 144 -8.37 8.73 16.03
N ALA A 145 -7.79 9.90 15.74
CA ALA A 145 -8.42 11.18 16.03
C ALA A 145 -9.73 11.36 15.23
N ALA A 146 -9.74 10.99 13.94
CA ALA A 146 -10.93 11.04 13.09
C ALA A 146 -12.03 10.05 13.54
N SER A 147 -11.68 8.98 14.25
CA SER A 147 -12.60 7.94 14.73
C SER A 147 -13.41 8.32 15.98
N GLU A 148 -13.33 9.57 16.48
CA GLU A 148 -14.00 10.02 17.71
C GLU A 148 -15.50 9.67 17.77
N LYS A 149 -16.19 9.71 16.61
CA LYS A 149 -17.63 9.43 16.50
C LYS A 149 -17.96 7.95 16.28
N SER A 150 -16.95 7.08 16.18
CA SER A 150 -17.07 5.67 15.83
C SER A 150 -16.36 4.80 16.89
N PRO A 151 -17.03 4.46 18.01
CA PRO A 151 -16.41 3.73 19.12
C PRO A 151 -15.78 2.39 18.72
N GLU A 152 -16.38 1.66 17.78
CA GLU A 152 -15.85 0.38 17.31
C GLU A 152 -14.53 0.51 16.56
N ILE A 153 -14.44 1.50 15.65
CA ILE A 153 -13.23 1.79 14.89
C ILE A 153 -12.13 2.29 15.84
N ARG A 154 -12.50 3.18 16.76
CA ARG A 154 -11.59 3.70 17.79
C ARG A 154 -10.97 2.58 18.63
N ARG A 155 -11.78 1.61 19.05
CA ARG A 155 -11.29 0.43 19.79
C ARG A 155 -10.27 -0.36 18.96
N ARG A 156 -10.55 -0.63 17.68
CA ARG A 156 -9.61 -1.34 16.81
C ARG A 156 -8.27 -0.62 16.67
N PHE A 157 -8.28 0.72 16.55
CA PHE A 157 -7.04 1.48 16.52
C PHE A 157 -6.26 1.41 17.84
N LEU A 158 -6.94 1.45 18.98
CA LEU A 158 -6.29 1.25 20.29
C LEU A 158 -5.70 -0.16 20.40
N ASP A 159 -6.45 -1.19 20.01
CA ASP A 159 -5.95 -2.58 20.03
C ASP A 159 -4.67 -2.73 19.18
N ILE A 160 -4.57 -2.00 18.06
CA ILE A 160 -3.36 -1.97 17.22
C ILE A 160 -2.23 -1.22 17.90
N ILE A 161 -2.48 0.00 18.43
CA ILE A 161 -1.48 0.80 19.12
C ILE A 161 -0.91 0.03 20.33
N ASP A 162 -1.77 -0.63 21.11
CA ASP A 162 -1.38 -1.45 22.25
C ASP A 162 -0.50 -2.63 21.81
N LYS A 163 -0.87 -3.36 20.76
CA LYS A 163 -0.03 -4.43 20.19
C LYS A 163 1.33 -3.93 19.70
N MET A 164 1.38 -2.74 19.12
CA MET A 164 2.65 -2.15 18.69
C MET A 164 3.52 -1.80 19.90
N LEU A 165 2.93 -1.30 21.00
CA LEU A 165 3.63 -0.97 22.25
C LEU A 165 4.20 -2.22 22.92
N GLU A 166 3.40 -3.28 23.00
CA GLU A 166 3.82 -4.58 23.55
C GLU A 166 5.03 -5.17 22.81
N LYS A 167 5.16 -4.87 21.52
CA LYS A 167 6.28 -5.30 20.68
C LYS A 167 7.46 -4.34 20.63
N GLU A 168 7.42 -3.26 21.43
CA GLU A 168 8.46 -2.22 21.46
C GLU A 168 8.77 -1.64 20.06
N LEU A 169 7.78 -1.57 19.17
CA LEU A 169 7.97 -0.98 17.85
C LEU A 169 8.21 0.53 18.03
N TYR A 170 9.42 0.99 17.68
CA TYR A 170 9.87 2.37 17.92
C TYR A 170 8.90 3.42 17.35
N GLY A 171 8.59 4.46 18.14
CA GLY A 171 7.80 5.64 17.73
C GLY A 171 6.46 5.82 18.44
N ILE A 172 6.03 4.87 19.28
CA ILE A 172 4.70 4.88 19.90
C ILE A 172 4.66 5.66 21.23
N ASP A 173 5.82 5.88 21.86
CA ASP A 173 5.95 6.67 23.09
C ASP A 173 5.44 8.11 22.95
N GLU A 174 5.32 8.62 21.72
CA GLU A 174 4.74 9.93 21.43
C GLU A 174 3.21 9.94 21.38
N ILE A 175 2.57 8.80 21.12
CA ILE A 175 1.09 8.68 21.04
C ILE A 175 0.48 8.79 22.43
N LEU A 176 1.07 8.11 23.41
CA LEU A 176 0.57 8.09 24.79
C LEU A 176 0.67 9.46 25.48
N LYS A 177 1.67 10.28 25.11
CA LYS A 177 1.87 11.63 25.67
C LYS A 177 0.76 12.63 25.31
N VAL A 178 -0.01 12.36 24.25
CA VAL A 178 -1.13 13.20 23.85
C VAL A 178 -2.38 12.88 24.68
N HIS A 179 -2.52 11.65 25.17
CA HIS A 179 -3.69 11.16 25.91
C HIS A 179 -3.60 11.33 27.44
N GLU A 180 -2.42 11.53 28.03
CA GLU A 180 -2.27 11.81 29.47
C GLU A 180 -2.58 13.28 29.87
N ARG A 181 -3.05 14.11 28.93
CA ARG A 181 -3.35 15.54 29.17
C ARG A 181 -4.84 15.90 29.19
N GLU A 182 -5.73 14.92 29.39
CA GLU A 182 -7.15 15.17 29.68
C GLU A 182 -7.57 14.69 31.07
#